data_AF-A0AA44XVZ3-F1
#
_entry.id   AF-A0AA44XVZ3-F1
#
_cell.length_a   1.000
_cell.length_b   1.000
_cell.length_c   1.000
_cell.angle_alpha   90.00
_cell.angle_beta   90.00
_cell.angle_gamma   90.00
#
_symmetry.space_group_name_H-M   'P 1'
#
loop_
_entity.id
_entity.type
_entity.pdbx_description
1 polymer ?
#
loop_
_entity_poly.entity_id
_entity_poly.type
_entity_poly.pdbx_seq_one_letter_code
_entity_poly.pdbx_strand_id
1 'polypeptide(L)'
;MDDKLTLDRVPEAAAIHLELCQALATANNRENSSLASKYLHFHRPTFFPIVDSIVREGWSWVMDDLEGSYKGWRDFGKVARYKDWCARVLELRDLMEDNLRHAVSLRQIDSYLLSIMSVDGQGGLGLPQ
;
A
#
# COMPACT_ATOMS: atom_id res chain seq x y z
N MET A 1 -11.60 -18.14 -9.41
CA MET A 1 -11.88 -16.69 -9.49
C MET A 1 -10.61 -15.99 -9.10
N ASP A 2 -10.12 -15.06 -9.94
CA ASP A 2 -8.84 -14.39 -9.70
C ASP A 2 -9.01 -13.40 -8.53
N ASP A 3 -8.44 -13.74 -7.38
CA ASP A 3 -8.69 -13.06 -6.11
C ASP A 3 -7.73 -11.88 -5.86
N LYS A 4 -7.30 -11.28 -6.96
CA LYS A 4 -6.27 -10.23 -7.00
C LYS A 4 -6.91 -8.86 -7.04
N LEU A 5 -6.20 -7.89 -6.47
CA LEU A 5 -6.54 -6.49 -6.64
C LEU A 5 -6.23 -6.05 -8.07
N THR A 6 -7.26 -5.52 -8.71
CA THR A 6 -7.22 -4.86 -10.00
C THR A 6 -7.92 -3.51 -9.89
N LEU A 7 -7.70 -2.61 -10.85
CA LEU A 7 -8.20 -1.23 -10.78
C LEU A 7 -9.73 -1.16 -10.65
N ASP A 8 -10.46 -2.05 -11.33
CA ASP A 8 -11.92 -2.17 -11.27
C ASP A 8 -12.43 -2.67 -9.91
N ARG A 9 -11.58 -3.37 -9.14
CA ARG A 9 -11.90 -3.90 -7.81
C ARG A 9 -11.43 -3.01 -6.66
N VAL A 10 -10.73 -1.91 -6.94
CA VAL A 10 -10.34 -0.91 -5.93
C VAL A 10 -11.55 -0.38 -5.12
N PRO A 11 -12.73 -0.09 -5.72
CA PRO A 11 -13.91 0.30 -4.95
C PRO A 11 -14.38 -0.76 -3.95
N GLU A 12 -14.30 -2.05 -4.31
CA GLU A 12 -14.63 -3.18 -3.44
C GLU A 12 -13.67 -3.24 -2.24
N ALA A 13 -12.36 -3.18 -2.50
CA ALA A 13 -11.34 -3.17 -1.45
C ALA A 13 -11.52 -1.98 -0.48
N ALA A 14 -11.84 -0.79 -1.01
CA ALA A 14 -12.08 0.39 -0.21
C ALA A 14 -13.35 0.29 0.65
N ALA A 15 -14.42 -0.31 0.13
CA ALA A 15 -15.66 -0.51 0.89
C ALA A 15 -15.44 -1.48 2.07
N ILE A 16 -14.78 -2.61 1.83
CA ILE A 16 -14.49 -3.61 2.88
C ILE A 16 -13.56 -3.02 3.96
N HIS A 17 -12.54 -2.25 3.54
CA HIS A 17 -11.65 -1.57 4.48
C HIS A 17 -12.40 -0.53 5.35
N LEU A 18 -13.29 0.25 4.75
CA LEU A 18 -14.12 1.22 5.46
C LEU A 18 -15.02 0.53 6.49
N GLU A 19 -15.69 -0.55 6.11
CA GLU A 19 -16.57 -1.32 7.00
C GLU A 19 -15.80 -1.83 8.22
N LEU A 20 -14.63 -2.42 8.01
CA LEU A 20 -13.77 -2.87 9.12
C LEU A 20 -13.29 -1.70 9.98
N CYS A 21 -12.91 -0.57 9.38
CA CYS A 21 -12.52 0.62 10.13
C CYS A 21 -13.66 1.13 11.02
N GLN A 22 -14.89 1.15 10.51
CA GLN A 22 -16.07 1.56 11.27
C GLN A 22 -16.35 0.61 12.43
N ALA A 23 -16.31 -0.70 12.19
CA ALA A 23 -16.50 -1.71 13.24
C ALA A 23 -15.46 -1.58 14.37
N LEU A 24 -14.19 -1.37 14.01
CA LEU A 24 -13.12 -1.14 14.98
C LEU A 24 -13.31 0.19 15.73
N ALA A 25 -13.74 1.24 15.04
CA ALA A 25 -13.99 2.56 15.65
C ALA A 25 -15.14 2.51 16.67
N THR A 26 -16.19 1.70 16.44
CA THR A 26 -17.25 1.47 17.42
C THR A 26 -16.69 0.87 18.73
N ALA A 27 -15.67 0.02 18.65
CA ALA A 27 -15.09 -0.63 19.82
C ALA A 27 -14.08 0.25 20.58
N ASN A 28 -13.34 1.13 19.90
CA ASN A 28 -12.18 1.81 20.49
C ASN A 28 -12.14 3.35 20.32
N ASN A 29 -13.10 3.94 19.61
CA ASN A 29 -13.21 5.37 19.32
C ASN A 29 -11.95 5.99 18.66
N ARG A 30 -11.28 5.23 17.78
CA ARG A 30 -10.08 5.67 17.05
C ARG A 30 -10.21 5.42 15.55
N GLU A 31 -9.41 6.13 14.76
CA GLU A 31 -9.22 5.84 13.35
C GLU A 31 -8.28 4.63 13.19
N ASN A 32 -8.75 3.56 12.54
CA ASN A 32 -8.08 2.26 12.55
C ASN A 32 -7.56 1.81 11.17
N SER A 33 -7.27 2.75 10.24
CA SER A 33 -6.88 2.44 8.85
C SER A 33 -5.68 1.47 8.74
N SER A 34 -4.63 1.70 9.54
CA SER A 34 -3.43 0.84 9.57
C SER A 34 -3.73 -0.55 10.12
N LEU A 35 -4.49 -0.63 11.21
CA LEU A 35 -4.89 -1.91 11.79
C LEU A 35 -5.77 -2.71 10.82
N ALA A 36 -6.77 -2.05 10.22
CA ALA A 36 -7.69 -2.66 9.28
C ALA A 36 -6.97 -3.18 8.04
N SER A 37 -6.09 -2.38 7.42
CA SER A 37 -5.34 -2.82 6.23
C SER A 37 -4.42 -4.01 6.52
N LYS A 38 -3.72 -4.02 7.67
CA LYS A 38 -2.89 -5.16 8.08
C LYS A 38 -3.71 -6.42 8.34
N TYR A 39 -4.84 -6.28 9.03
CA TYR A 39 -5.75 -7.40 9.30
C TYR A 39 -6.28 -8.00 7.99
N LEU A 40 -6.73 -7.16 7.06
CA LEU A 40 -7.23 -7.59 5.76
C LEU A 40 -6.13 -8.21 4.90
N HIS A 41 -4.94 -7.60 4.86
CA HIS A 41 -3.78 -8.13 4.15
C HIS A 41 -3.37 -9.51 4.68
N PHE A 42 -3.38 -9.72 6.00
CA PHE A 42 -3.06 -11.01 6.60
C PHE A 42 -3.96 -12.14 6.08
N HIS A 43 -5.26 -11.87 5.90
CA HIS A 43 -6.22 -12.85 5.42
C HIS A 43 -6.26 -12.96 3.88
N ARG A 44 -5.97 -11.87 3.18
CA ARG A 44 -6.18 -11.70 1.73
C ARG A 44 -5.06 -10.87 1.11
N PRO A 45 -3.81 -11.37 1.13
CA PRO A 45 -2.61 -10.58 0.76
C PRO A 45 -2.52 -10.24 -0.72
N THR A 46 -3.28 -10.93 -1.58
CA THR A 46 -3.38 -10.62 -3.01
C THR A 46 -4.39 -9.50 -3.32
N PHE A 47 -5.20 -9.12 -2.33
CA PHE A 47 -6.34 -8.21 -2.52
C PHE A 47 -6.22 -6.90 -1.74
N PHE A 48 -5.60 -6.92 -0.55
CA PHE A 48 -5.45 -5.72 0.28
C PHE A 48 -3.98 -5.35 0.48
N PRO A 49 -3.53 -4.18 -0.01
CA PRO A 49 -2.21 -3.67 0.31
C PRO A 49 -2.18 -3.12 1.75
N ILE A 50 -0.99 -3.17 2.37
CA ILE A 50 -0.78 -2.61 3.69
C ILE A 50 -0.72 -1.08 3.59
N VAL A 51 -1.36 -0.36 4.52
CA VAL A 51 -1.13 1.08 4.69
C VAL A 51 -0.78 1.41 6.14
N ASP A 52 0.49 1.70 6.40
CA ASP A 52 0.92 2.19 7.71
C ASP A 52 1.98 3.27 7.58
N SER A 53 2.50 3.77 8.71
CA SER A 53 3.51 4.82 8.67
C SER A 53 4.78 4.39 7.92
N ILE A 54 5.20 3.14 8.06
CA ILE A 54 6.45 2.62 7.50
C ILE A 54 6.31 2.45 5.98
N VAL A 55 5.23 1.82 5.53
CA VAL A 55 4.98 1.61 4.09
C VAL A 55 4.80 2.95 3.38
N ARG A 56 4.12 3.92 4.01
CA ARG A 56 3.96 5.27 3.44
C ARG A 56 5.27 6.05 3.38
N GLU A 57 6.16 5.84 4.33
CA GLU A 57 7.49 6.46 4.32
C GLU A 57 8.36 5.84 3.22
N GLY A 58 8.40 4.51 3.11
CA GLY A 58 9.05 3.82 2.00
C GLY A 58 8.52 4.28 0.64
N TRP A 59 7.19 4.45 0.51
CA TRP A 59 6.57 5.01 -0.69
C TRP A 59 7.10 6.41 -1.02
N SER A 60 7.25 7.28 0.00
CA SER A 60 7.75 8.63 -0.23
C SER A 60 9.15 8.64 -0.83
N TRP A 61 10.03 7.73 -0.40
CA TRP A 61 11.39 7.62 -0.91
C TRP A 61 11.41 7.11 -2.35
N VAL A 62 10.57 6.14 -2.68
CA VAL A 62 10.41 5.67 -4.08
C VAL A 62 9.97 6.82 -4.98
N MET A 63 9.00 7.63 -4.55
CA MET A 63 8.52 8.75 -5.36
C MET A 63 9.54 9.88 -5.48
N ASP A 64 10.37 10.11 -4.47
CA ASP A 64 11.46 11.08 -4.55
C ASP A 64 12.52 10.63 -5.56
N ASP A 65 12.84 9.33 -5.62
CA ASP A 65 13.77 8.75 -6.61
C ASP A 65 13.22 8.81 -8.05
N LEU A 66 11.90 8.66 -8.21
CA LEU A 66 11.20 8.76 -9.50
C LEU A 66 10.93 10.21 -9.95
N GLU A 67 11.53 11.22 -9.32
CA GLU A 67 11.27 12.67 -9.53
C GLU A 67 9.79 13.08 -9.35
N GLY A 68 8.98 12.20 -8.78
CA GLY A 68 7.53 12.30 -8.66
C GLY A 68 7.07 12.84 -7.31
N SER A 69 7.87 13.70 -6.65
CA SER A 69 7.66 14.22 -5.29
C SER A 69 6.18 14.54 -5.00
N TYR A 70 5.46 13.60 -4.39
CA TYR A 70 4.06 13.74 -4.04
C TYR A 70 3.89 13.87 -2.53
N LYS A 71 3.86 15.10 -2.01
CA LYS A 71 3.71 15.39 -0.56
C LYS A 71 2.41 14.85 0.07
N GLY A 72 1.42 14.45 -0.74
CA GLY A 72 0.15 13.90 -0.24
C GLY A 72 0.26 12.48 0.33
N TRP A 73 1.43 11.85 0.29
CA TRP A 73 1.64 10.50 0.85
C TRP A 73 1.30 10.40 2.34
N ARG A 74 1.45 11.49 3.09
CA ARG A 74 1.13 11.56 4.53
C ARG A 74 -0.35 11.30 4.81
N ASP A 75 -1.21 11.71 3.88
CA ASP A 75 -2.66 11.57 4.04
C ASP A 75 -3.19 10.17 3.69
N PHE A 76 -2.40 9.31 3.01
CA PHE A 76 -2.83 7.95 2.70
C PHE A 76 -3.12 7.09 3.94
N GLY A 77 -2.63 7.51 5.11
CA GLY A 77 -2.96 6.85 6.37
C GLY A 77 -4.42 7.02 6.81
N LYS A 78 -5.14 7.98 6.22
CA LYS A 78 -6.53 8.25 6.56
C LYS A 78 -7.44 7.23 5.89
N VAL A 79 -8.50 6.80 6.59
CA VAL A 79 -9.50 5.84 6.08
C VAL A 79 -10.08 6.31 4.74
N ALA A 80 -10.41 7.60 4.64
CA ALA A 80 -10.96 8.20 3.42
C ALA A 80 -10.01 8.16 2.21
N ARG A 81 -8.71 7.90 2.41
CA ARG A 81 -7.69 7.89 1.37
C ARG A 81 -7.24 6.48 0.99
N TYR A 82 -7.81 5.43 1.59
CA TYR A 82 -7.40 4.05 1.29
C TYR A 82 -7.64 3.65 -0.17
N LYS A 83 -8.70 4.17 -0.78
CA LYS A 83 -8.97 3.98 -2.22
C LYS A 83 -7.82 4.50 -3.08
N ASP A 84 -7.37 5.72 -2.81
CA ASP A 84 -6.27 6.35 -3.56
C ASP A 84 -4.97 5.59 -3.30
N TRP A 85 -4.74 5.14 -2.07
CA TRP A 85 -3.59 4.29 -1.73
C TRP A 85 -3.56 3.01 -2.56
N CYS A 86 -4.69 2.30 -2.68
CA CYS A 86 -4.79 1.10 -3.50
C CYS A 86 -4.40 1.39 -4.96
N ALA A 87 -4.90 2.48 -5.54
CA ALA A 87 -4.55 2.88 -6.91
C ALA A 87 -3.04 3.15 -7.06
N ARG A 88 -2.43 3.86 -6.11
CA ARG A 88 -0.98 4.12 -6.13
C ARG A 88 -0.15 2.84 -6.03
N VAL A 89 -0.56 1.88 -5.21
CA VAL A 89 0.13 0.59 -5.13
C VAL A 89 0.04 -0.17 -6.46
N LEU A 90 -1.09 -0.10 -7.17
CA LEU A 90 -1.21 -0.69 -8.51
C LEU A 90 -0.33 0.03 -9.53
N GLU A 91 -0.27 1.36 -9.52
CA GLU A 91 0.64 2.12 -10.39
C GLU A 91 2.11 1.73 -10.15
N LEU A 92 2.53 1.56 -8.89
CA LEU A 92 3.87 1.09 -8.58
C LEU A 92 4.10 -0.35 -9.03
N ARG A 93 3.08 -1.23 -8.92
CA ARG A 93 3.17 -2.58 -9.46
C ARG A 93 3.49 -2.54 -10.94
N ASP A 94 2.72 -1.77 -11.71
CA ASP A 94 2.86 -1.70 -13.15
C ASP A 94 4.26 -1.18 -13.53
N LEU A 95 4.76 -0.15 -12.83
CA LEU A 95 6.15 0.34 -12.98
C LEU A 95 7.20 -0.74 -12.66
N MET A 96 7.01 -1.52 -11.60
CA MET A 96 7.94 -2.59 -11.24
C MET A 96 7.91 -3.72 -12.27
N GLU A 97 6.73 -4.12 -12.74
CA GLU A 97 6.55 -5.18 -13.75
C GLU A 97 7.18 -4.79 -15.09
N ASP A 98 7.03 -3.54 -15.51
CA ASP A 98 7.63 -3.00 -16.74
C ASP A 98 9.17 -3.07 -16.70
N ASN A 99 9.77 -2.72 -15.55
CA ASN A 99 11.22 -2.77 -15.37
C ASN A 99 11.75 -4.21 -15.23
N LEU A 100 11.07 -5.04 -14.42
CA LEU A 100 11.51 -6.40 -14.08
C LEU A 100 11.17 -7.45 -15.15
N ARG A 101 10.27 -7.12 -16.08
CA ARG A 101 9.73 -8.04 -17.11
C ARG A 101 9.12 -9.33 -16.55
N HIS A 102 8.61 -9.28 -15.33
CA HIS A 102 7.87 -10.38 -14.72
C HIS A 102 6.76 -9.84 -13.80
N ALA A 103 5.75 -10.68 -13.53
CA ALA A 103 4.64 -10.32 -12.65
C ALA A 103 5.11 -10.07 -11.20
N VAL A 104 4.54 -9.06 -10.55
CA VAL A 104 4.82 -8.65 -9.18
C VAL A 104 3.55 -8.72 -8.35
N SER A 105 3.58 -9.49 -7.26
CA SER A 105 2.45 -9.58 -6.33
C SER A 105 2.39 -8.38 -5.37
N LEU A 106 1.19 -8.05 -4.88
CA LEU A 106 1.04 -7.00 -3.85
C LEU A 106 1.92 -7.24 -2.63
N ARG A 107 2.04 -8.50 -2.19
CA ARG A 107 2.92 -8.87 -1.07
C ARG A 107 4.39 -8.53 -1.35
N GLN A 108 4.86 -8.67 -2.59
CA GLN A 108 6.20 -8.27 -2.96
C GLN A 108 6.37 -6.75 -2.91
N ILE A 109 5.35 -5.98 -3.31
CA ILE A 109 5.36 -4.52 -3.19
C ILE A 109 5.38 -4.09 -1.72
N ASP A 110 4.52 -4.66 -0.89
CA ASP A 110 4.49 -4.38 0.55
C ASP A 110 5.85 -4.72 1.18
N SER A 111 6.44 -5.87 0.82
CA SER A 111 7.78 -6.28 1.30
C SER A 111 8.87 -5.32 0.83
N TYR A 112 8.81 -4.86 -0.42
CA TYR A 112 9.74 -3.89 -0.99
C TYR A 112 9.66 -2.56 -0.22
N LEU A 113 8.46 -1.99 -0.07
CA LEU A 113 8.25 -0.73 0.65
C LEU A 113 8.67 -0.82 2.12
N LEU A 114 8.43 -1.96 2.79
CA LEU A 114 8.92 -2.20 4.15
C LEU A 114 10.43 -2.36 4.20
N SER A 115 11.03 -2.99 3.19
CA SER A 115 12.49 -3.25 3.16
C SER A 115 13.31 -1.97 3.05
N ILE A 116 12.81 -0.97 2.31
CA ILE A 116 13.42 0.37 2.20
C ILE A 116 13.67 0.99 3.58
N MET A 117 12.75 0.76 4.53
CA MET A 117 12.88 1.25 5.90
C MET A 117 13.73 0.34 6.82
N SER A 118 13.88 -0.94 6.47
CA SER A 118 14.67 -1.89 7.27
C SER A 118 16.17 -1.79 7.01
N VAL A 119 16.58 -1.21 5.88
CA VAL A 119 17.98 -0.96 5.53
C VAL A 119 18.38 0.42 6.05
N ASP A 120 18.64 0.49 7.37
CA ASP A 120 19.45 1.49 8.06
C ASP A 120 19.48 2.93 7.52
N GLY A 121 18.34 3.61 7.38
CA GLY A 121 18.30 5.08 7.22
C GLY A 121 19.13 5.65 6.05
N GLN A 122 19.56 4.80 5.12
CA GLN A 122 20.26 5.13 3.89
C GLN A 122 19.49 4.42 2.79
N GLY A 123 18.71 5.19 2.02
CA GLY A 123 17.96 4.70 0.87
C GLY A 123 18.83 3.77 0.01
N GLY A 124 18.43 2.51 -0.06
CA GLY A 124 19.33 1.47 -0.51
C GLY A 124 18.67 0.15 -0.80
N LEU A 125 17.65 0.16 -1.67
CA LEU A 125 17.58 -0.78 -2.77
C LEU A 125 17.16 0.06 -3.97
N GLY A 126 18.17 0.47 -4.75
CA GLY A 126 17.92 1.04 -6.07
C GLY A 126 17.01 0.11 -6.84
N LEU A 127 16.11 0.70 -7.62
CA LEU A 127 15.34 -0.04 -8.63
C LEU A 127 16.28 -1.06 -9.29
N PRO A 128 15.91 -2.35 -9.37
CA PRO A 128 16.76 -3.32 -10.06
C PRO A 128 16.97 -2.81 -11.50
N GLN A 129 18.25 -2.57 -11.83
CA GLN A 129 18.68 -2.20 -13.18
C GLN A 129 18.42 -3.33 -14.17
#